data_AF-A0A7K4BGW2-F1
#
_entry.id   AF-A0A7K4BGW2-F1
#
_cell.length_a   1.000
_cell.length_b   1.000
_cell.length_c   1.000
_cell.angle_alpha   90.00
_cell.angle_beta   90.00
_cell.angle_gamma   90.00
#
_symmetry.space_group_name_H-M   'P 1'
#
loop_
_entity.id
_entity.type
_entity.pdbx_description
1 polymer ?
#
loop_
_entity_poly.entity_id
_entity_poly.type
_entity_poly.pdbx_seq_one_letter_code
_entity_poly.pdbx_strand_id
1 'polypeptide(L)'
;VKEFAQLDGVFVVDKSGEIRSAGRYLDVTGRGISLPGGLGGRHRATASITYEVPAIGVTVSESGGMVRVFRDGACKIGIRSDIRIRSDG
;
A
#
# COMPACT_ATOMS: atom_id res chain seq x y z
N VAL A 1 9.57 7.81 -7.99
CA VAL A 1 8.17 7.62 -7.52
C VAL A 1 7.36 8.90 -7.59
N LYS A 2 7.80 10.02 -6.98
CA LYS A 2 7.04 11.28 -6.86
C LYS A 2 6.33 11.73 -8.15
N GLU A 3 7.05 11.83 -9.27
CA GLU A 3 6.47 12.29 -10.54
C GLU A 3 5.35 11.37 -11.07
N PHE A 4 5.44 10.07 -10.79
CA PHE A 4 4.44 9.08 -11.19
C PHE A 4 3.31 8.94 -10.18
N ALA A 5 3.44 9.45 -8.95
CA ALA A 5 2.45 9.29 -7.89
C ALA A 5 1.10 9.95 -8.19
N GLN A 6 1.06 10.78 -9.24
CA GLN A 6 -0.15 11.38 -9.80
C GLN A 6 -0.99 10.38 -10.62
N LEU A 7 -0.41 9.24 -11.02
CA LEU A 7 -1.13 8.19 -11.73
C LEU A 7 -2.04 7.43 -10.75
N ASP A 8 -3.27 7.19 -11.17
CA ASP A 8 -4.17 6.30 -10.44
C ASP A 8 -3.75 4.84 -10.58
N GLY A 9 -3.93 4.07 -9.51
CA GLY A 9 -3.58 2.65 -9.46
C GLY A 9 -2.36 2.39 -8.58
N VAL A 10 -1.63 1.32 -8.87
CA VAL A 10 -0.50 0.86 -8.05
C VAL A 10 0.84 0.89 -8.79
N PHE A 11 1.90 0.95 -7.98
CA PHE A 11 3.27 0.66 -8.39
C PHE A 11 3.62 -0.78 -8.01
N VAL A 12 4.28 -1.49 -8.91
CA VAL A 12 4.90 -2.79 -8.61
C VAL A 12 6.41 -2.58 -8.53
N VAL A 13 6.96 -2.82 -7.35
CA VAL A 13 8.39 -2.70 -7.07
C VAL A 13 8.94 -4.08 -6.79
N ASP A 14 10.05 -4.43 -7.44
CA ASP A 14 10.72 -5.71 -7.19
C ASP A 14 11.69 -5.64 -6.00
N LYS A 15 12.31 -6.78 -5.69
CA LYS A 15 13.26 -6.90 -4.57
C LYS A 15 14.56 -6.10 -4.75
N SER A 16 14.89 -5.69 -5.97
CA SER A 16 16.03 -4.80 -6.25
C SER A 16 15.69 -3.32 -6.06
N GLY A 17 14.41 -3.00 -5.80
CA GLY A 17 13.93 -1.64 -5.64
C GLY A 17 13.55 -0.96 -6.97
N GLU A 18 13.48 -1.72 -8.07
CA GLU A 18 13.08 -1.17 -9.37
C GLU A 18 11.55 -1.18 -9.53
N ILE A 19 11.01 -0.09 -10.10
CA ILE A 19 9.60 -0.02 -10.49
C ILE A 19 9.44 -0.81 -11.79
N ARG A 20 8.78 -1.96 -11.72
CA ARG A 20 8.47 -2.79 -12.90
C ARG A 20 7.23 -2.31 -13.64
N SER A 21 6.31 -1.67 -12.93
CA SER A 21 5.11 -1.07 -13.52
C SER A 21 4.50 0.01 -12.63
N ALA A 22 3.74 0.92 -13.24
CA ALA A 22 2.99 1.98 -12.58
C ALA A 22 1.58 2.08 -13.21
N GLY A 23 0.64 2.72 -12.51
CA GLY A 23 -0.71 2.97 -13.02
C GLY A 23 -1.53 1.70 -13.23
N ARG A 24 -1.24 0.63 -12.49
CA ARG A 24 -1.92 -0.67 -12.68
C ARG A 24 -3.23 -0.73 -11.91
N TYR A 25 -4.27 -1.18 -12.59
CA TYR A 25 -5.51 -1.60 -11.95
C TYR A 25 -5.32 -2.97 -11.29
N LEU A 26 -5.82 -3.12 -10.06
CA LEU A 26 -5.86 -4.39 -9.36
C LEU A 26 -7.28 -4.96 -9.48
N ASP A 27 -7.41 -6.04 -10.23
CA ASP A 27 -8.62 -6.86 -10.25
C ASP A 27 -8.51 -7.91 -9.15
N VAL A 28 -8.96 -7.56 -7.95
CA VAL A 28 -8.87 -8.39 -6.75
C VAL A 28 -10.23 -8.52 -6.10
N THR A 29 -10.56 -9.72 -5.65
CA THR A 29 -11.94 -10.03 -5.22
C THR A 29 -12.25 -9.56 -3.80
N GLY A 30 -11.22 -9.40 -2.95
CA GLY A 30 -11.34 -9.01 -1.54
C GLY A 30 -12.05 -10.01 -0.64
N ARG A 31 -12.28 -11.26 -1.10
CA ARG A 31 -12.84 -12.32 -0.26
C ARG A 31 -11.88 -12.67 0.87
N GLY A 32 -12.41 -12.82 2.08
CA GLY A 32 -11.60 -13.15 3.27
C GLY A 32 -10.86 -11.97 3.90
N ILE A 33 -10.91 -10.77 3.30
CA ILE A 33 -10.28 -9.57 3.85
C ILE A 33 -11.20 -8.90 4.86
N SER A 34 -10.76 -8.90 6.13
CA SER A 34 -11.38 -8.10 7.20
C SER A 34 -10.48 -6.91 7.52
N LEU A 35 -10.96 -5.70 7.25
CA LEU A 35 -10.24 -4.46 7.53
C LEU A 35 -10.97 -3.63 8.59
N PRO A 36 -10.24 -2.91 9.46
CA PRO A 36 -10.82 -1.93 10.35
C PRO A 36 -11.68 -0.90 9.60
N GLY A 37 -12.73 -0.40 10.25
CA GLY A 37 -13.56 0.68 9.72
C GLY A 37 -12.74 1.93 9.38
N GLY A 38 -13.17 2.68 8.35
CA GLY A 38 -12.49 3.89 7.88
C GLY A 38 -11.39 3.65 6.84
N LEU A 39 -11.12 2.40 6.44
CA LEU A 39 -10.19 2.08 5.36
C LEU A 39 -10.92 1.96 4.00
N GLY A 40 -10.71 2.94 3.13
CA GLY A 40 -11.33 3.00 1.79
C GLY A 40 -10.75 2.03 0.74
N GLY A 41 -11.19 2.18 -0.52
CA GLY A 41 -10.92 1.25 -1.63
C GLY A 41 -9.45 0.91 -1.86
N ARG A 42 -8.53 1.89 -1.82
CA ARG A 42 -7.08 1.65 -1.96
C ARG A 42 -6.54 0.69 -0.91
N HIS A 43 -6.94 0.85 0.36
CA HIS A 43 -6.53 -0.06 1.43
C HIS A 43 -7.07 -1.47 1.20
N ARG A 44 -8.33 -1.59 0.76
CA ARG A 44 -8.94 -2.89 0.47
C ARG A 44 -8.25 -3.58 -0.69
N ALA A 45 -7.97 -2.88 -1.77
CA ALA A 45 -7.23 -3.42 -2.91
C ALA A 45 -5.82 -3.89 -2.50
N THR A 46 -5.09 -3.05 -1.74
CA THR A 46 -3.76 -3.39 -1.22
C THR A 46 -3.78 -4.60 -0.29
N ALA A 47 -4.75 -4.69 0.63
CA ALA A 47 -4.90 -5.87 1.49
C ALA A 47 -5.19 -7.12 0.66
N SER A 48 -6.15 -7.03 -0.26
CA SER A 48 -6.58 -8.15 -1.11
C SER A 48 -5.43 -8.73 -1.93
N ILE A 49 -4.63 -7.89 -2.60
CA ILE A 49 -3.51 -8.39 -3.39
C ILE A 49 -2.45 -9.08 -2.51
N THR A 50 -2.18 -8.56 -1.30
CA THR A 50 -1.23 -9.21 -0.37
C THR A 50 -1.74 -10.52 0.24
N TYR A 51 -3.03 -10.81 0.09
CA TYR A 51 -3.62 -12.10 0.47
C TYR A 51 -3.53 -13.10 -0.67
N GLU A 52 -3.70 -12.65 -1.91
CA GLU A 52 -3.66 -13.51 -3.10
C GLU A 52 -2.22 -13.87 -3.52
N VAL A 53 -1.24 -13.00 -3.26
CA VAL A 53 0.17 -13.24 -3.59
C VAL A 53 1.11 -12.90 -2.42
N PRO A 54 2.27 -13.56 -2.30
CA PRO A 54 3.25 -13.29 -1.24
C PRO A 54 3.98 -11.96 -1.49
N ALA A 55 3.31 -10.85 -1.19
CA ALA A 55 3.80 -9.50 -1.38
C ALA A 55 3.58 -8.63 -0.13
N ILE A 56 4.33 -7.53 -0.06
CA ILE A 56 4.10 -6.46 0.90
C ILE A 56 3.38 -5.33 0.17
N GLY A 57 2.25 -4.89 0.73
CA GLY A 57 1.48 -3.78 0.21
C GLY A 57 1.69 -2.52 1.04
N VAL A 58 1.83 -1.36 0.38
CA VAL A 58 1.94 -0.06 1.06
C VAL A 58 0.88 0.89 0.52
N THR A 59 0.15 1.56 1.41
CA THR A 59 -0.84 2.57 1.05
C THR A 59 -0.56 3.86 1.80
N VAL A 60 -0.57 5.00 1.09
CA VAL A 60 -0.53 6.34 1.69
C VAL A 60 -1.93 6.93 1.66
N SER A 61 -2.50 7.24 2.82
CA SER A 61 -3.81 7.89 2.92
C SER A 61 -3.70 9.39 2.73
N GLU A 62 -4.41 9.91 1.74
CA GLU A 62 -4.56 11.35 1.48
C GLU A 62 -5.21 12.09 2.67
N SER A 63 -6.27 11.51 3.26
CA SER A 63 -7.08 12.17 4.29
C SER A 63 -6.46 12.22 5.68
N GLY A 64 -5.37 11.49 5.94
CA GLY A 64 -4.86 11.32 7.30
C GLY A 64 -3.34 11.31 7.44
N GLY A 65 -2.59 11.58 6.37
CA GLY A 65 -1.13 11.53 6.41
C GLY A 65 -0.59 10.21 6.95
N MET A 66 -1.28 9.10 6.70
CA MET A 66 -0.90 7.80 7.26
C MET A 66 -0.39 6.87 6.18
N VAL A 67 0.79 6.31 6.41
CA VAL A 67 1.32 5.19 5.64
C VAL A 67 0.94 3.90 6.34
N ARG A 68 0.34 2.96 5.60
CA ARG A 68 -0.01 1.64 6.13
C ARG A 68 0.71 0.55 5.35
N VAL A 69 1.13 -0.48 6.07
CA VAL A 69 1.79 -1.67 5.52
C VAL A 69 0.89 -2.88 5.72
N PHE A 70 0.70 -3.62 4.63
CA PHE A 70 -0.16 -4.80 4.56
C PHE A 70 0.67 -6.04 4.20
N ARG A 71 0.30 -7.17 4.80
CA ARG A 71 0.83 -8.50 4.49
C ARG A 71 -0.21 -9.54 4.85
N ASP A 72 -0.36 -10.56 4.01
CA ASP A 72 -1.30 -11.68 4.19
C ASP A 72 -2.75 -11.19 4.42
N GLY A 73 -3.16 -10.14 3.70
CA GLY A 73 -4.51 -9.57 3.83
C GLY A 73 -4.76 -8.67 5.04
N ALA A 74 -3.78 -8.48 5.92
CA ALA A 74 -3.95 -7.71 7.15
C ALA A 74 -3.08 -6.45 7.18
N CYS A 75 -3.63 -5.36 7.74
CA CYS A 75 -2.85 -4.16 8.08
C CYS A 75 -1.95 -4.47 9.28
N LYS A 76 -0.63 -4.51 9.08
CA LYS A 76 0.34 -4.85 10.12
C LYS A 76 0.89 -3.61 10.83
N ILE A 77 1.06 -2.51 10.09
CA ILE A 77 1.72 -1.29 10.59
C ILE A 77 0.95 -0.06 10.10
N GLY A 78 0.76 0.92 10.98
CA GLY A 78 0.32 2.27 10.65
C GLY A 78 1.35 3.28 11.12
N ILE A 79 1.81 4.14 10.23
CA ILE A 79 2.83 5.17 10.48
C ILE A 79 2.19 6.52 10.18
N ARG A 80 2.21 7.43 11.16
CA ARG A 80 1.81 8.81 10.93
C ARG A 80 2.95 9.59 10.27
N SER A 81 2.63 10.43 9.29
CA SER A 81 3.61 11.19 8.52
C SER A 81 4.23 12.34 9.29
N ASP A 82 3.70 12.69 10.46
CA ASP A 82 4.29 13.69 11.37
C ASP A 82 5.53 13.17 12.11
N ILE A 83 5.80 11.85 12.04
CA ILE A 83 7.01 11.23 12.58
C ILE A 83 8.19 11.56 11.66
N ARG A 84 9.13 12.39 12.15
CA ARG A 84 10.41 12.62 11.49
C ARG A 84 11.40 11.54 11.89
N ILE A 85 11.69 10.62 10.97
CA ILE A 85 12.80 9.67 11.14
C ILE A 85 14.08 10.38 10.67
N ARG A 86 14.97 10.69 11.60
CA ARG A 86 16.34 11.09 11.25
C ARG A 86 17.10 9.83 10.84
N SER A 87 17.66 9.85 9.64
CA SER A 87 18.70 8.89 9.26
C SER A 87 20.00 9.49 9.77
N ASP A 88 20.53 8.92 10.84
CA ASP A 88 21.88 9.21 11.28
C ASP A 88 22.80 8.51 10.27
N GLY A 89 23.39 9.32 9.38
CA GLY A 89 24.36 8.85 8.39
C GLY A 89 25.68 8.45 9.02
#